data_AF-A0A7K7RPL5-F1
#
_entry.id   AF-A0A7K7RPL5-F1
#
_cell.length_a   1.000
_cell.length_b   1.000
_cell.length_c   1.000
_cell.angle_alpha   90.00
_cell.angle_beta   90.00
_cell.angle_gamma   90.00
#
_symmetry.space_group_name_H-M   'P 1'
#
loop_
_entity.id
_entity.type
_entity.pdbx_description
1 polymer ?
#
loop_
_entity_poly.entity_id
_entity_poly.type
_entity_poly.pdbx_seq_one_letter_code
_entity_poly.pdbx_strand_id
1 'polypeptide(L)' 'QLVPPFRPQVTSEVDTRYFDEEFTAQSITVTPPERCELLGSPECDHRTHFPQFSYSASIRE' A
#
# COMPACT_ATOMS: atom_id res chain seq x y z
N GLN A 1 6.98 -2.68 32.68
CA GLN A 1 6.75 -2.20 31.31
C GLN A 1 7.98 -1.43 30.86
N LEU A 2 8.52 -1.73 29.68
CA LEU A 2 9.68 -1.03 29.14
C LEU A 2 9.22 0.18 28.33
N VAL A 3 9.89 1.32 28.51
CA VAL A 3 9.65 2.53 27.72
C VAL A 3 10.57 2.47 26.49
N PRO A 4 10.06 2.68 25.27
CA PRO A 4 10.92 2.79 24.09
C PRO A 4 11.96 3.91 24.29
N PRO A 5 13.25 3.67 23.99
CA PRO A 5 14.31 4.66 24.19
C PRO A 5 14.19 5.85 23.23
N PHE A 6 13.39 5.72 22.19
CA PHE A 6 13.16 6.73 21.16
C PHE A 6 11.67 6.95 20.95
N ARG A 7 11.28 8.23 20.90
CA ARG A 7 9.93 8.67 20.54
C ARG A 7 10.03 9.55 19.29
N PRO A 8 9.51 9.10 18.13
CA PRO A 8 9.42 9.91 16.92
C PRO A 8 8.65 11.21 17.20
N GLN A 9 9.16 12.33 16.70
CA GLN A 9 8.55 13.64 16.79
C GLN A 9 7.76 13.92 15.51
N VAL A 10 6.49 13.52 15.47
CA VAL A 10 5.58 13.76 14.33
C VAL A 10 4.70 14.97 14.60
N THR A 11 4.40 15.77 13.57
CA THR A 11 3.56 16.98 13.70
C THR A 11 2.12 16.77 13.25
N SER A 12 1.83 15.71 12.49
CA SER A 12 0.49 15.36 12.00
C SER A 12 0.38 13.88 11.67
N GLU A 13 -0.83 13.40 11.40
CA GLU A 13 -1.10 12.01 10.98
C GLU A 13 -0.47 11.65 9.63
N VAL A 14 -0.16 12.64 8.80
CA VAL A 14 0.41 12.48 7.45
C VAL A 14 1.87 12.93 7.37
N ASP A 15 2.54 13.11 8.51
CA ASP A 15 3.95 13.54 8.56
C ASP A 15 4.89 12.39 8.14
N THR A 16 5.61 12.60 7.03
CA THR A 16 6.51 11.61 6.44
C THR A 16 7.99 11.87 6.73
N ARG A 17 8.37 12.71 7.70
CA ARG A 17 9.78 13.10 7.96
C ARG A 17 10.78 11.98 8.29
N TYR A 18 10.27 10.80 8.65
CA TYR A 18 11.09 9.62 8.93
C TYR A 18 11.16 8.65 7.74
N PHE A 19 10.66 9.08 6.57
CA PHE A 19 10.81 8.44 5.27
C PHE A 19 11.73 9.29 4.39
N ASP A 20 12.34 8.69 3.37
CA ASP A 20 13.25 9.40 2.47
C ASP A 20 12.48 10.41 1.58
N GLU A 21 13.12 11.55 1.32
CA GLU A 21 12.61 12.55 0.37
C GLU A 21 12.62 12.01 -1.06
N GLU A 22 13.50 11.05 -1.38
CA GLU A 22 13.54 10.36 -2.68
C GLU A 22 12.15 9.82 -3.10
N PHE A 23 11.35 9.35 -2.14
CA PHE A 23 10.01 8.80 -2.39
C PHE A 23 8.89 9.79 -2.08
N THR A 24 9.00 10.55 -0.99
CA THR A 24 7.89 11.41 -0.51
C THR A 24 7.72 12.70 -1.30
N ALA A 25 8.76 13.14 -2.03
CA ALA A 25 8.68 14.30 -2.91
C ALA A 25 8.15 13.96 -4.33
N GLN A 26 7.99 12.66 -4.66
CA GLN A 26 7.49 12.24 -5.97
C GLN A 26 5.97 12.45 -6.07
N SER A 27 5.51 12.78 -7.28
CA SER A 27 4.07 12.84 -7.55
C SER A 27 3.46 11.44 -7.52
N ILE A 28 2.32 11.30 -6.86
CA ILE A 28 1.62 10.02 -6.76
C ILE A 28 0.89 9.73 -8.08
N THR A 29 1.32 8.68 -8.78
CA THR A 29 0.66 8.18 -9.99
C THR A 29 0.53 6.66 -9.94
N VAL A 30 -0.62 6.14 -10.33
CA VAL A 30 -0.83 4.69 -10.51
C VAL A 30 -0.58 4.37 -11.97
N THR A 31 0.54 3.71 -12.26
CA THR A 31 0.86 3.26 -13.62
C THR A 31 -0.08 2.13 -14.00
N PRO A 32 -0.94 2.29 -15.02
CA PRO A 32 -1.76 1.20 -15.51
C PRO A 32 -0.87 0.06 -16.03
N PRO A 33 -1.28 -1.21 -15.89
CA PRO A 33 -0.52 -2.33 -16.43
C PRO A 33 -0.36 -2.20 -17.95
N GLU A 34 0.85 -2.49 -18.45
CA GLU A 34 1.15 -2.47 -19.89
C GLU A 34 0.41 -3.63 -20.60
N ARG A 35 -0.79 -3.37 -21.13
CA ARG A 35 -1.46 -4.13 -22.20
C ARG A 35 -1.80 -5.63 -22.01
N CYS A 36 -1.49 -6.30 -20.90
CA CYS A 36 -1.69 -7.76 -20.77
C CYS A 36 -3.00 -8.23 -20.11
N GLU A 37 -3.96 -7.33 -19.87
CA GLU A 37 -5.26 -7.63 -19.23
C GLU A 37 -6.45 -7.20 -20.11
N LEU A 38 -6.19 -6.76 -21.35
CA LEU A 38 -7.15 -6.01 -22.16
C LEU A 38 -8.26 -6.82 -22.85
N LEU A 39 -8.43 -8.11 -22.58
CA LEU A 39 -9.62 -8.80 -23.07
C LEU A 39 -9.89 -9.99 -22.17
N GLY A 40 -11.13 -10.13 -21.69
CA GLY A 40 -11.61 -11.20 -20.82
C GLY A 40 -11.47 -12.59 -21.44
N SER A 41 -10.22 -13.03 -21.62
CA SER A 41 -9.84 -14.42 -21.80
C SER A 41 -9.95 -15.08 -20.43
N PRO A 42 -10.68 -16.19 -20.32
CA PRO A 42 -10.82 -16.90 -19.06
C PRO A 42 -9.44 -17.28 -18.48
N GLU A 43 -8.43 -17.57 -19.31
CA GLU A 43 -7.07 -17.86 -18.84
C GLU A 43 -6.38 -16.72 -18.07
N CYS A 44 -6.79 -15.47 -18.28
CA CYS A 44 -6.27 -14.30 -17.56
C CYS A 44 -6.89 -14.17 -16.15
N ASP A 45 -8.20 -14.41 -16.02
CA ASP A 45 -8.93 -14.40 -14.73
C ASP A 45 -8.35 -15.41 -13.72
N HIS A 46 -7.85 -16.53 -14.20
CA HIS A 46 -7.20 -17.54 -13.36
C HIS A 46 -5.83 -17.07 -12.83
N ARG A 47 -5.15 -16.20 -13.59
CA ARG A 47 -3.80 -15.68 -13.29
C ARG A 47 -3.83 -14.43 -12.41
N THR A 48 -4.97 -13.75 -12.37
CA THR A 48 -5.21 -12.52 -11.60
C THR A 48 -6.01 -12.76 -10.32
N HIS A 49 -6.57 -13.97 -10.15
CA HIS A 49 -7.17 -14.38 -8.90
C HIS A 49 -6.10 -14.76 -7.86
N PHE A 50 -5.80 -13.81 -6.97
CA PHE A 50 -4.90 -14.03 -5.83
C PHE A 50 -5.70 -14.53 -4.62
N PRO A 51 -5.58 -15.83 -4.23
CA PRO A 51 -6.32 -16.34 -3.09
C PRO A 51 -5.90 -15.59 -1.81
N GLN A 52 -6.86 -15.33 -0.94
CA GLN A 52 -6.65 -14.60 0.33
C GLN A 52 -6.17 -13.14 0.16
N PHE A 53 -6.32 -12.53 -1.02
CA PHE A 53 -5.95 -11.13 -1.24
C PHE A 53 -6.92 -10.14 -0.56
N SER A 54 -8.21 -10.41 -0.64
CA SER A 54 -9.23 -9.57 -0.01
C SER A 54 -9.28 -9.83 1.49
N TYR A 55 -8.90 -8.81 2.26
CA TYR A 55 -8.94 -8.81 3.71
C TYR A 55 -9.64 -7.55 4.23
N SER A 56 -10.51 -7.73 5.22
CA SER A 56 -11.04 -6.63 6.03
C SER A 56 -10.89 -7.03 7.50
N ALA A 57 -10.21 -6.21 8.29
CA ALA A 57 -10.08 -6.45 9.71
C ALA A 57 -11.43 -6.25 10.39
N SER A 58 -11.80 -7.14 11.31
CA SER A 58 -12.94 -6.88 12.18
C SER A 58 -12.59 -5.71 13.10
N ILE A 59 -13.29 -4.59 12.92
CA ILE A 59 -13.21 -3.49 13.87
C ILE A 59 -13.95 -3.97 15.11
N ARG A 60 -13.22 -4.24 16.20
CA ARG A 60 -13.84 -4.31 17.53
C ARG A 60 -14.16 -2.87 17.91
N GLU A 61 -15.44 -2.50 17.89
CA GLU A 61 -15.95 -1.30 18.58
C GLU A 61 -15.68 -1.38 20.09
#